data_AF-A0A090LPL7-F1
#
_entry.id   AF-A0A090LPL7-F1
#
_cell.length_a   1.000
_cell.length_b   1.000
_cell.length_c   1.000
_cell.angle_alpha   90.00
_cell.angle_beta   90.00
_cell.angle_gamma   90.00
#
_symmetry.space_group_name_H-M   'P 1'
#
loop_
_entity.id
_entity.type
_entity.pdbx_description
1 polymer ?
#
loop_
_entity_poly.entity_id
_entity_poly.type
_entity_poly.pdbx_seq_one_letter_code
_entity_poly.pdbx_strand_id
1 'polypeptide(L)'
;MFKKKKENIKMLHIQQLLLILTLILSINSESLPSKCESCAIIAREFKDELFKIKNLPKTISRNKAEELFLELNEIVCKNMLSYRLDPTRDSGIDRFFKGTPEALKQLKELRDKGVKITMDVPEDLWDKPGIESSLLKQHCESLLEEYEDIIVETIINKTSFEIFVCTIEMKCPRFYKKEL
;
A
#
# COMPACT_ATOMS: atom_id res chain seq x y z
N MET A 1 0.34 -11.10 54.44
CA MET A 1 0.73 -9.77 53.92
C MET A 1 1.67 -9.84 52.71
N PHE A 2 2.70 -10.70 52.70
CA PHE A 2 3.67 -10.83 51.60
C PHE A 2 3.11 -11.32 50.24
N LYS A 3 2.09 -12.19 50.24
CA LYS A 3 1.47 -12.74 49.01
C LYS A 3 0.76 -11.66 48.18
N LYS A 4 0.01 -10.77 48.84
CA LYS A 4 -0.72 -9.64 48.23
C LYS A 4 0.25 -8.60 47.63
N LYS A 5 1.41 -8.38 48.26
CA LYS A 5 2.47 -7.49 47.73
C LYS A 5 3.13 -8.08 46.48
N LYS A 6 3.34 -9.40 46.44
CA LYS A 6 3.89 -10.12 45.28
C LYS A 6 2.92 -10.15 44.09
N GLU A 7 1.62 -10.28 44.35
CA GLU A 7 0.56 -10.19 43.33
C GLU A 7 0.43 -8.77 42.74
N ASN A 8 0.50 -7.73 43.57
CA ASN A 8 0.48 -6.34 43.11
C ASN A 8 1.70 -5.99 42.24
N ILE A 9 2.90 -6.50 42.58
CA ILE A 9 4.11 -6.30 41.76
C ILE A 9 3.98 -7.00 40.40
N LYS A 10 3.44 -8.23 40.36
CA LYS A 10 3.17 -8.94 39.11
C LYS A 10 2.17 -8.19 38.23
N MET A 11 1.09 -7.66 38.83
CA MET A 11 0.10 -6.86 38.11
C MET A 11 0.69 -5.58 37.54
N LEU A 12 1.56 -4.89 38.29
CA LEU A 12 2.25 -3.69 37.82
C LEU A 12 3.19 -3.99 36.63
N HIS A 13 3.94 -5.09 36.69
CA HIS A 13 4.78 -5.52 35.57
C HIS A 13 3.95 -5.90 34.34
N ILE A 14 2.83 -6.58 34.51
CA ILE A 14 1.91 -6.92 33.42
C ILE A 14 1.35 -5.64 32.77
N GLN A 15 0.94 -4.65 33.57
CA GLN A 15 0.47 -3.36 33.07
C GLN A 15 1.57 -2.58 32.34
N GLN A 16 2.80 -2.58 32.86
CA GLN A 16 3.96 -1.99 32.18
C GLN A 16 4.26 -2.69 30.86
N LEU A 17 4.22 -4.03 30.83
CA LEU A 17 4.45 -4.80 29.61
C LEU A 17 3.38 -4.52 28.56
N LEU A 18 2.11 -4.43 28.98
CA LEU A 18 0.99 -4.03 28.12
C LEU A 18 1.16 -2.62 27.56
N LEU A 19 1.55 -1.65 28.39
CA LEU A 19 1.83 -0.27 27.96
C LEU A 19 2.98 -0.21 26.94
N ILE A 20 4.08 -0.92 27.21
CA ILE A 20 5.23 -1.01 26.31
C ILE A 20 4.81 -1.68 24.99
N LEU A 21 4.05 -2.77 25.04
CA LEU A 21 3.55 -3.46 23.86
C LEU A 21 2.63 -2.55 23.01
N THR A 22 1.72 -1.81 23.65
CA THR A 22 0.87 -0.84 22.94
C THR A 22 1.69 0.27 22.29
N LEU A 23 2.75 0.76 22.96
CA LEU A 23 3.61 1.79 22.41
C LEU A 23 4.39 1.29 21.19
N ILE A 24 4.91 0.06 21.23
CA ILE A 24 5.63 -0.57 20.12
C ILE A 24 4.73 -0.77 18.90
N LEU A 25 3.47 -1.20 19.11
CA LEU A 25 2.52 -1.40 18.02
C LEU A 25 2.17 -0.09 17.29
N SER A 26 2.04 1.02 18.02
CA SER A 26 1.72 2.33 17.45
C SER A 26 2.82 2.86 16.52
N ILE A 27 4.09 2.60 16.83
CA ILE A 27 5.23 3.11 16.04
C ILE A 27 5.33 2.35 14.70
N ASN A 28 4.94 1.07 14.67
CA ASN A 28 5.06 0.23 13.48
C ASN A 28 3.91 0.41 12.47
N SER A 29 2.74 0.90 12.90
CA SER A 29 1.60 1.06 11.98
C SER A 29 1.72 2.27 11.06
N GLU A 30 2.51 3.28 11.44
CA GLU A 30 2.62 4.54 10.69
C GLU A 30 3.56 4.44 9.48
N SER A 31 4.43 3.43 9.44
CA SER A 31 5.39 3.21 8.35
C SER A 31 4.93 2.21 7.29
N LEU A 32 3.84 1.47 7.55
CA LEU A 32 3.34 0.43 6.65
C LEU A 32 1.95 0.78 6.09
N PRO A 33 1.65 0.33 4.87
CA PRO A 33 0.32 0.47 4.29
C PRO A 33 -0.69 -0.43 5.00
N SER A 34 -1.83 0.14 5.40
CA SER A 34 -2.98 -0.67 5.81
C SER A 34 -3.60 -1.40 4.61
N LYS A 35 -4.40 -2.44 4.87
CA LYS A 35 -5.16 -3.15 3.82
C LYS A 35 -6.07 -2.19 3.05
N CYS A 36 -6.69 -1.23 3.73
CA CYS A 36 -7.60 -0.28 3.13
C CYS A 36 -6.89 0.77 2.26
N GLU A 37 -5.75 1.30 2.72
CA GLU A 37 -4.92 2.18 1.89
C GLU A 37 -4.37 1.43 0.67
N SER A 38 -3.95 0.18 0.86
CA SER A 38 -3.48 -0.68 -0.22
C SER A 38 -4.58 -0.86 -1.26
N CYS A 39 -5.79 -1.25 -0.86
CA CYS A 39 -6.91 -1.43 -1.79
C CYS A 39 -7.19 -0.16 -2.60
N ALA A 40 -7.21 1.01 -1.95
CA ALA A 40 -7.47 2.28 -2.63
C ALA A 40 -6.38 2.64 -3.66
N ILE A 41 -5.10 2.42 -3.32
CA ILE A 41 -3.98 2.64 -4.25
C ILE A 41 -4.03 1.65 -5.43
N ILE A 42 -4.28 0.37 -5.15
CA ILE A 42 -4.40 -0.68 -6.17
C ILE A 42 -5.58 -0.37 -7.09
N ALA A 43 -6.72 0.08 -6.55
CA ALA A 43 -7.90 0.41 -7.34
C ALA A 43 -7.69 1.61 -8.25
N ARG A 44 -6.98 2.64 -7.76
CA ARG A 44 -6.55 3.77 -8.59
C ARG A 44 -5.63 3.32 -9.71
N GLU A 45 -4.61 2.53 -9.39
CA GLU A 45 -3.65 2.05 -10.37
C GLU A 45 -4.31 1.17 -11.44
N PHE A 46 -5.18 0.25 -11.02
CA PHE A 46 -5.94 -0.62 -11.92
C PHE A 46 -6.81 0.19 -12.88
N LYS A 47 -7.52 1.19 -12.35
CA LYS A 47 -8.32 2.13 -13.14
C LYS A 47 -7.44 2.86 -14.15
N ASP A 48 -6.32 3.42 -13.72
CA ASP A 48 -5.40 4.20 -14.57
C ASP A 48 -4.79 3.35 -15.69
N GLU A 49 -4.36 2.11 -15.40
CA GLU A 49 -3.85 1.18 -16.43
C GLU A 49 -4.95 0.74 -17.40
N LEU A 50 -6.17 0.45 -16.91
CA LEU A 50 -7.31 0.14 -17.78
C LEU A 50 -7.65 1.32 -18.73
N PHE A 51 -7.57 2.56 -18.26
CA PHE A 51 -7.83 3.75 -19.08
C PHE A 51 -6.80 3.98 -20.19
N LYS A 52 -5.58 3.43 -20.08
CA LYS A 52 -4.55 3.54 -21.14
C LYS A 52 -4.88 2.68 -22.36
N ILE A 53 -5.82 1.73 -22.23
CA ILE A 53 -6.22 0.84 -23.32
C ILE A 53 -7.12 1.59 -24.31
N LYS A 54 -6.49 2.12 -25.38
CA LYS A 54 -7.14 3.00 -26.38
C LYS A 54 -8.31 2.40 -27.15
N ASN A 55 -8.40 1.07 -27.25
CA ASN A 55 -9.36 0.35 -28.11
C ASN A 55 -10.31 -0.55 -27.31
N LEU A 56 -10.71 -0.14 -26.10
CA LEU A 56 -11.67 -0.91 -25.31
C LEU A 56 -13.02 -0.94 -26.04
N PRO A 57 -13.61 -2.12 -26.32
CA PRO A 57 -14.87 -2.19 -27.05
C PRO A 57 -16.01 -1.56 -26.24
N LYS A 58 -17.08 -1.14 -26.94
CA LYS A 58 -18.27 -0.55 -26.28
C LYS A 58 -18.92 -1.55 -25.32
N THR A 59 -18.99 -2.81 -25.72
CA THR A 59 -19.43 -3.95 -24.93
C THR A 59 -18.26 -4.89 -24.74
N ILE A 60 -18.00 -5.30 -23.50
CA ILE A 60 -16.90 -6.22 -23.16
C ILE A 60 -17.52 -7.56 -22.81
N SER A 61 -17.20 -8.61 -23.58
CA SER A 61 -17.59 -9.98 -23.25
C SER A 61 -16.79 -10.48 -22.05
N ARG A 62 -17.33 -11.43 -21.28
CA ARG A 62 -16.67 -12.01 -20.10
C ARG A 62 -15.24 -12.49 -20.39
N ASN A 63 -15.04 -13.31 -21.43
CA ASN A 63 -13.71 -13.80 -21.82
C ASN A 63 -12.70 -12.66 -22.08
N LYS A 64 -13.16 -11.54 -22.66
CA LYS A 64 -12.28 -10.38 -22.90
C LYS A 64 -11.96 -9.63 -21.61
N ALA A 65 -12.91 -9.55 -20.68
CA ALA A 65 -12.69 -8.97 -19.37
C ALA A 65 -11.71 -9.80 -18.53
N GLU A 66 -11.78 -11.14 -18.59
CA GLU A 66 -10.83 -12.05 -17.96
C GLU A 66 -9.42 -11.89 -18.54
N GLU A 67 -9.28 -11.83 -19.88
CA GLU A 67 -8.00 -11.55 -20.54
C GLU A 67 -7.39 -10.21 -20.08
N LEU A 68 -8.20 -9.14 -20.09
CA LEU A 68 -7.77 -7.82 -19.64
C LEU A 68 -7.40 -7.82 -18.15
N PHE A 69 -8.15 -8.55 -17.33
CA PHE A 69 -7.85 -8.67 -15.91
C PHE A 69 -6.48 -9.30 -15.68
N LEU A 70 -6.14 -10.40 -16.37
CA LEU A 70 -4.84 -11.05 -16.26
C LEU A 70 -3.69 -10.12 -16.67
N GLU A 71 -3.85 -9.40 -17.79
CA GLU A 71 -2.85 -8.41 -18.25
C GLU A 71 -2.66 -7.28 -17.23
N LEU A 72 -3.76 -6.73 -16.71
CA LEU A 72 -3.73 -5.61 -15.76
C LEU A 72 -3.21 -6.06 -14.39
N ASN A 73 -3.54 -7.26 -13.93
CA ASN A 73 -3.10 -7.79 -12.65
C ASN A 73 -1.57 -7.78 -12.53
N GLU A 74 -0.87 -8.33 -13.53
CA GLU A 74 0.60 -8.36 -13.54
C GLU A 74 1.20 -6.94 -13.53
N ILE A 75 0.67 -6.05 -14.38
CA ILE A 75 1.17 -4.68 -14.51
C ILE A 75 0.95 -3.89 -13.22
N VAL A 76 -0.26 -3.92 -12.67
CA VAL A 76 -0.66 -3.15 -11.49
C VAL A 76 0.13 -3.60 -10.26
N CYS A 77 0.23 -4.91 -10.02
CA CYS A 77 0.97 -5.41 -8.86
C CYS A 77 2.48 -5.19 -9.00
N LYS A 78 3.04 -5.24 -10.21
CA LYS A 78 4.43 -4.83 -10.44
C LYS A 78 4.63 -3.34 -10.14
N ASN A 79 3.71 -2.48 -10.55
CA ASN A 79 3.80 -1.04 -10.32
C ASN A 79 3.79 -0.67 -8.83
N MET A 80 3.22 -1.52 -7.95
CA MET A 80 3.27 -1.31 -6.49
C MET A 80 4.70 -1.16 -5.95
N LEU A 81 5.71 -1.78 -6.59
CA LEU A 81 7.12 -1.63 -6.20
C LEU A 81 7.68 -0.22 -6.42
N SER A 82 7.02 0.59 -7.26
CA SER A 82 7.41 1.97 -7.51
C SER A 82 6.87 2.95 -6.46
N TYR A 83 5.91 2.51 -5.63
CA TYR A 83 5.34 3.35 -4.59
C TYR A 83 6.28 3.44 -3.39
N ARG A 84 6.27 4.60 -2.75
CA ARG A 84 6.93 4.90 -1.48
C ARG A 84 5.93 5.58 -0.57
N LEU A 85 6.24 5.55 0.72
CA LEU A 85 5.39 6.08 1.78
C LEU A 85 6.14 7.20 2.50
N ASP A 86 5.50 8.38 2.57
CA ASP A 86 5.96 9.53 3.33
C ASP A 86 5.13 9.64 4.62
N PRO A 87 5.66 9.24 5.79
CA PRO A 87 4.90 9.24 7.03
C PRO A 87 4.57 10.65 7.53
N THR A 88 5.18 11.70 6.95
CA THR A 88 4.94 13.10 7.34
C THR A 88 3.72 13.73 6.68
N ARG A 89 3.17 13.09 5.63
CA ARG A 89 1.98 13.55 4.91
C ARG A 89 0.69 13.14 5.61
N ASP A 90 -0.39 13.83 5.24
CA ASP A 90 -1.73 13.54 5.73
C ASP A 90 -2.12 12.06 5.54
N SER A 91 -2.96 11.57 6.45
CA SER A 91 -3.35 10.16 6.51
C SER A 91 -4.15 9.70 5.28
N GLY A 92 -4.11 8.41 4.99
CA GLY A 92 -4.80 7.82 3.85
C GLY A 92 -3.90 7.65 2.63
N ILE A 93 -4.39 8.00 1.44
CA ILE A 93 -3.66 7.72 0.20
C ILE A 93 -2.65 8.81 -0.19
N ASP A 94 -2.67 9.98 0.46
CA ASP A 94 -1.81 11.12 0.12
C ASP A 94 -0.35 10.97 0.59
N ARG A 95 -0.12 10.10 1.59
CA ARG A 95 1.21 9.63 2.01
C ARG A 95 1.92 8.75 0.98
N PHE A 96 1.23 8.30 -0.08
CA PHE A 96 1.83 7.46 -1.11
C PHE A 96 2.26 8.28 -2.33
N PHE A 97 3.46 8.01 -2.86
CA PHE A 97 3.96 8.64 -4.07
C PHE A 97 4.78 7.65 -4.90
N LYS A 98 4.84 7.84 -6.22
CA LYS A 98 5.69 7.03 -7.11
C LYS A 98 7.09 7.63 -7.24
N GLY A 99 8.10 6.77 -7.24
CA GLY A 99 9.48 7.11 -7.57
C GLY A 99 10.36 7.40 -6.36
N THR A 100 11.54 7.94 -6.65
CA THR A 100 12.61 8.15 -5.66
C THR A 100 12.25 9.33 -4.74
N PRO A 101 12.37 9.18 -3.40
CA PRO A 101 12.22 10.28 -2.47
C PRO A 101 13.18 11.43 -2.79
N GLU A 102 12.74 12.67 -2.62
CA GLU A 102 13.52 13.86 -2.96
C GLU A 102 14.88 13.91 -2.23
N ALA A 103 14.89 13.54 -0.94
CA ALA A 103 16.13 13.44 -0.17
C ALA A 103 17.14 12.46 -0.80
N LEU A 104 16.66 11.32 -1.32
CA LEU A 104 17.53 10.35 -1.97
C LEU A 104 18.04 10.85 -3.33
N LYS A 105 17.24 11.62 -4.08
CA LYS A 105 17.73 12.29 -5.29
C LYS A 105 18.85 13.28 -4.97
N GLN A 106 18.68 14.12 -3.96
CA GLN A 106 19.69 15.08 -3.53
C GLN A 106 20.98 14.39 -3.05
N LEU A 107 20.86 13.30 -2.29
CA LEU A 107 22.00 12.47 -1.90
C LEU A 107 22.73 11.92 -3.12
N LYS A 108 22.01 11.38 -4.10
CA LYS A 108 22.60 10.89 -5.35
C LYS A 108 23.33 12.00 -6.12
N GLU A 109 22.74 13.19 -6.23
CA GLU A 109 23.38 14.33 -6.89
C GLU A 109 24.66 14.79 -6.19
N LEU A 110 24.69 14.78 -4.86
CA LEU A 110 25.89 15.12 -4.09
C LEU A 110 27.00 14.11 -4.33
N ARG A 111 26.67 12.80 -4.31
CA ARG A 111 27.60 11.73 -4.66
C ARG A 111 28.14 11.90 -6.09
N ASP A 112 27.26 12.20 -7.05
CA ASP A 112 27.63 12.37 -8.46
C ASP A 112 28.56 13.59 -8.66
N LYS A 113 28.51 14.57 -7.75
CA LYS A 113 29.45 15.70 -7.64
C LYS A 113 30.77 15.35 -6.94
N GLY A 114 31.00 14.08 -6.58
CA GLY A 114 32.21 13.59 -5.92
C GLY A 114 32.21 13.78 -4.40
N VAL A 115 31.09 14.17 -3.80
CA VAL A 115 30.97 14.23 -2.33
C VAL A 115 30.97 12.80 -1.79
N LYS A 116 31.90 12.49 -0.89
CA LYS A 116 31.93 11.19 -0.21
C LYS A 116 30.77 11.12 0.79
N ILE A 117 29.76 10.33 0.46
CA ILE A 117 28.61 10.05 1.32
C ILE A 117 28.84 8.73 2.05
N THR A 118 28.76 8.74 3.37
CA THR A 118 28.76 7.53 4.19
C THR A 118 27.33 7.28 4.66
N MET A 119 26.70 6.24 4.13
CA MET A 119 25.41 5.73 4.59
C MET A 119 25.59 4.32 5.13
N ASP A 120 24.75 3.95 6.10
CA ASP A 120 24.70 2.58 6.64
C ASP A 120 24.16 1.57 5.62
N VAL A 121 23.47 2.07 4.59
CA VAL A 121 22.89 1.26 3.51
C VAL A 121 23.79 1.33 2.27
N PRO A 122 24.28 0.18 1.76
CA PRO A 122 25.01 0.10 0.50
C PRO A 122 24.29 0.76 -0.68
N GLU A 123 25.07 1.36 -1.57
CA GLU A 123 24.56 2.14 -2.70
C GLU A 123 23.69 1.34 -3.67
N ASP A 124 24.01 0.05 -3.87
CA ASP A 124 23.23 -0.88 -4.69
C ASP A 124 21.81 -1.14 -4.15
N LEU A 125 21.57 -0.78 -2.89
CA LEU A 125 20.26 -0.91 -2.25
C LEU A 125 19.44 0.38 -2.29
N TRP A 126 20.01 1.52 -2.71
CA TRP A 126 19.31 2.81 -2.70
C TRP A 126 18.09 2.81 -3.63
N ASP A 127 18.15 2.06 -4.72
CA ASP A 127 17.05 1.94 -5.69
C ASP A 127 16.10 0.78 -5.42
N LYS A 128 16.37 -0.04 -4.40
CA LYS A 128 15.50 -1.18 -4.10
C LYS A 128 14.17 -0.70 -3.49
N PRO A 129 13.06 -1.43 -3.76
CA PRO A 129 11.78 -1.16 -3.11
C PRO A 129 11.92 -1.28 -1.59
N GLY A 130 11.24 -0.38 -0.87
CA GLY A 130 11.16 -0.47 0.57
C GLY A 130 10.25 -1.62 1.02
N ILE A 131 10.17 -1.83 2.32
CA ILE A 131 9.30 -2.85 2.92
C ILE A 131 7.83 -2.53 2.60
N GLU A 132 7.47 -1.25 2.63
CA GLU A 132 6.14 -0.74 2.29
C GLU A 132 5.73 -1.08 0.85
N SER A 133 6.63 -0.93 -0.12
CA SER A 133 6.34 -1.23 -1.53
C SER A 133 6.19 -2.73 -1.77
N SER A 134 7.01 -3.52 -1.07
CA SER A 134 6.95 -4.98 -1.12
C SER A 134 5.63 -5.49 -0.51
N LEU A 135 5.19 -4.88 0.60
CA LEU A 135 3.90 -5.17 1.22
C LEU A 135 2.72 -4.72 0.35
N LEU A 136 2.81 -3.56 -0.32
CA LEU A 136 1.80 -3.15 -1.30
C LEU A 136 1.66 -4.17 -2.44
N LYS A 137 2.79 -4.67 -2.98
CA LYS A 137 2.76 -5.72 -4.01
C LYS A 137 2.09 -6.99 -3.50
N GLN A 138 2.46 -7.45 -2.30
CA GLN A 138 1.83 -8.62 -1.69
C GLN A 138 0.32 -8.43 -1.50
N HIS A 139 -0.10 -7.27 -0.97
CA HIS A 139 -1.52 -6.95 -0.84
C HIS A 139 -2.23 -6.92 -2.20
N CYS A 140 -1.58 -6.41 -3.25
CA CYS A 140 -2.12 -6.39 -4.60
C CYS A 140 -2.37 -7.79 -5.12
N GLU A 141 -1.38 -8.68 -5.04
CA GLU A 141 -1.49 -10.05 -5.53
C GLU A 141 -2.62 -10.78 -4.81
N SER A 142 -2.67 -10.71 -3.48
CA SER A 142 -3.74 -11.36 -2.70
C SER A 142 -5.13 -10.76 -3.00
N LEU A 143 -5.22 -9.44 -3.14
CA LEU A 143 -6.50 -8.75 -3.32
C LEU A 143 -7.09 -8.94 -4.72
N LEU A 144 -6.26 -8.89 -5.76
CA LEU A 144 -6.71 -9.14 -7.13
C LEU A 144 -7.09 -10.62 -7.30
N GLU A 145 -6.35 -11.54 -6.70
CA GLU A 145 -6.70 -12.98 -6.69
C GLU A 145 -8.02 -13.23 -5.94
N GLU A 146 -8.18 -12.68 -4.73
CA GLU A 146 -9.38 -12.92 -3.89
C GLU A 146 -10.67 -12.38 -4.52
N TYR A 147 -10.59 -11.26 -5.24
CA TYR A 147 -11.76 -10.56 -5.77
C TYR A 147 -11.84 -10.55 -7.30
N GLU A 148 -11.14 -11.47 -7.97
CA GLU A 148 -11.09 -11.59 -9.43
C GLU A 148 -12.48 -11.50 -10.08
N ASP A 149 -13.43 -12.32 -9.63
CA ASP A 149 -14.79 -12.37 -10.19
C ASP A 149 -15.51 -11.02 -10.15
N ILE A 150 -15.39 -10.30 -9.03
CA ILE A 150 -16.01 -8.98 -8.84
C ILE A 150 -15.32 -7.96 -9.75
N ILE A 151 -13.99 -8.02 -9.85
CA ILE A 151 -13.20 -7.10 -10.67
C ILE A 151 -13.52 -7.30 -12.15
N VAL A 152 -13.55 -8.55 -12.63
CA VAL A 152 -13.96 -8.89 -13.99
C VAL A 152 -15.35 -8.32 -14.29
N GLU A 153 -16.30 -8.46 -13.37
CA GLU A 153 -17.63 -7.87 -13.51
C GLU A 153 -17.60 -6.33 -13.55
N THR A 154 -16.70 -5.69 -12.79
CA THR A 154 -16.53 -4.22 -12.88
C THR A 154 -15.94 -3.77 -14.21
N ILE A 155 -15.06 -4.56 -14.84
CA ILE A 155 -14.54 -4.28 -16.18
C ILE A 155 -15.69 -4.34 -17.19
N ILE A 156 -16.49 -5.42 -17.17
CA ILE A 156 -17.63 -5.62 -18.07
C ILE A 156 -18.61 -4.45 -18.00
N ASN A 157 -18.98 -4.07 -16.77
CA ASN A 157 -19.96 -3.02 -16.51
C ASN A 157 -19.37 -1.61 -16.52
N LYS A 158 -18.05 -1.47 -16.70
CA LYS A 158 -17.32 -0.19 -16.66
C LYS A 158 -17.59 0.59 -15.37
N THR A 159 -17.65 -0.12 -14.26
CA THR A 159 -17.89 0.45 -12.92
C THR A 159 -16.60 0.53 -12.11
N SER A 160 -16.67 1.16 -10.93
CA SER A 160 -15.50 1.36 -10.08
C SER A 160 -15.24 0.15 -9.19
N PHE A 161 -14.13 -0.54 -9.45
CA PHE A 161 -13.56 -1.56 -8.58
C PHE A 161 -13.36 -1.08 -7.12
N GLU A 162 -12.94 0.18 -6.91
CA GLU A 162 -12.77 0.75 -5.55
C GLU A 162 -14.09 0.70 -4.74
N ILE A 163 -15.22 0.92 -5.41
CA ILE A 163 -16.53 0.89 -4.74
C ILE A 163 -16.88 -0.54 -4.37
N PHE A 164 -16.85 -1.46 -5.32
CA PHE A 164 -17.31 -2.83 -5.09
C PHE A 164 -16.39 -3.61 -4.15
N VAL A 165 -15.07 -3.51 -4.32
CA VAL A 165 -14.14 -4.28 -3.49
C VAL A 165 -13.74 -3.51 -2.24
N CYS A 166 -13.15 -2.32 -2.37
CA CYS A 166 -12.64 -1.62 -1.18
C CYS A 166 -13.77 -1.17 -0.26
N THR A 167 -14.86 -0.61 -0.80
CA THR A 167 -15.94 -0.05 0.05
C THR A 167 -16.95 -1.11 0.48
N ILE A 168 -17.43 -1.98 -0.42
CA ILE A 168 -18.51 -2.93 -0.10
C ILE A 168 -17.95 -4.20 0.54
N GLU A 169 -17.05 -4.92 -0.13
CA GLU A 169 -16.50 -6.18 0.39
C GLU A 169 -15.59 -5.97 1.61
N MET A 170 -14.59 -5.09 1.48
CA MET A 170 -13.59 -4.86 2.52
C MET A 170 -14.04 -3.86 3.60
N LYS A 171 -15.16 -3.15 3.39
CA LYS A 171 -15.72 -2.16 4.32
C LYS A 171 -14.73 -1.04 4.70
N CYS A 172 -13.86 -0.66 3.76
CA CYS A 172 -12.92 0.42 3.96
C CYS A 172 -13.61 1.79 3.88
N PRO A 173 -13.13 2.79 4.63
CA PRO A 173 -13.55 4.16 4.41
C PRO A 173 -13.13 4.61 3.01
N ARG A 174 -13.92 5.49 2.38
CA ARG A 174 -13.49 6.11 1.12
C ARG A 174 -12.37 7.08 1.40
N PHE A 175 -11.21 6.84 0.78
CA PHE A 175 -10.05 7.71 0.90
C PHE A 175 -10.10 8.91 -0.06
N TYR A 176 -10.96 8.85 -1.07
CA TYR A 176 -11.22 9.98 -1.95
C TYR A 176 -12.34 10.89 -1.42
N LYS A 177 -12.03 12.19 -1.32
CA LYS A 177 -13.06 13.22 -1.38
C LYS A 177 -13.61 13.23 -2.80
N LYS A 178 -14.94 13.20 -2.95
CA LYS A 178 -15.62 13.44 -4.23
C LYS A 178 -15.00 14.70 -4.85
N GLU A 179 -14.37 14.60 -6.01
CA GLU A 179 -14.10 15.77 -6.84
C GLU A 179 -15.47 16.43 -7.11
N LEU A 180 -15.63 17.67 -6.64
CA LEU A 180 -16.82 18.51 -6.83
C LEU A 180 -16.81 19.09 -8.24
#